data_AF-A0A951P674-F1
#
_entry.id   AF-A0A951P674-F1
#
_cell.length_a   1.000
_cell.length_b   1.000
_cell.length_c   1.000
_cell.angle_alpha   90.00
_cell.angle_beta   90.00
_cell.angle_gamma   90.00
#
_symmetry.space_group_name_H-M   'P 1'
#
loop_
_entity.id
_entity.type
_entity.pdbx_description
1 polymer ?
#
loop_
_entity_poly.entity_id
_entity_poly.type
_entity_poly.pdbx_seq_one_letter_code
_entity_poly.pdbx_strand_id
1 'polypeptide(L)'
;MDKNAAYPIAMDELKQDKTLKAETQLRQNKYLNNIIEQDHRNVKRMVKPMMGFQSFNTARKTLRGIEATAMLRKGQVKGISQGEVHLKQDSLINSLE
;
A
#
# COMPACT_ATOMS: atom_id res chain seq x y z
N MET A 1 2.04 -7.72 16.84
CA MET A 1 0.63 -8.13 16.86
C MET A 1 0.16 -8.19 18.28
N ASP A 2 -0.97 -7.56 18.57
CA ASP A 2 -1.65 -7.72 19.85
C ASP A 2 -2.09 -9.18 19.99
N LYS A 3 -1.84 -9.80 21.15
CA LYS A 3 -2.21 -11.19 21.42
C LYS A 3 -3.69 -11.29 21.84
N ASN A 4 -4.55 -10.52 21.20
CA ASN A 4 -5.96 -10.43 21.56
C ASN A 4 -6.63 -11.81 21.38
N ALA A 5 -7.42 -12.21 22.38
CA ALA A 5 -8.12 -13.49 22.43
C ALA A 5 -9.14 -13.66 21.29
N ALA A 6 -9.60 -12.56 20.68
CA ALA A 6 -10.53 -12.60 19.56
C ALA A 6 -9.91 -13.12 18.24
N TYR A 7 -8.59 -13.02 18.05
CA TYR A 7 -7.98 -13.34 16.75
C TYR A 7 -8.03 -14.82 16.36
N PRO A 8 -7.77 -15.80 17.25
CA PRO A 8 -7.90 -17.21 16.92
C PRO A 8 -9.33 -17.59 16.50
N ILE A 9 -10.33 -17.09 17.24
CA ILE A 9 -11.75 -17.35 16.95
C ILE A 9 -12.11 -16.86 15.54
N ALA A 10 -11.78 -15.61 15.23
CA ALA A 10 -12.03 -15.05 13.91
C ALA A 10 -11.26 -15.80 12.79
N MET A 11 -10.04 -16.27 13.06
CA MET A 11 -9.27 -17.06 12.10
C MET A 11 -9.93 -18.40 11.79
N ASP A 12 -10.49 -19.07 12.80
CA ASP A 12 -11.17 -20.35 12.62
C ASP A 12 -12.49 -20.18 11.87
N GLU A 13 -13.28 -19.16 12.19
CA GLU A 13 -14.50 -18.79 11.45
C GLU A 13 -14.19 -18.51 9.97
N LEU A 14 -13.18 -17.69 9.69
CA LEU A 14 -12.78 -17.37 8.31
C LEU A 14 -12.27 -18.58 7.52
N LYS A 15 -11.70 -19.59 8.19
CA LYS A 15 -11.33 -20.87 7.56
C LYS A 15 -12.54 -21.73 7.27
N GLN A 16 -13.51 -21.78 8.18
CA GLN A 16 -14.76 -22.53 7.98
C GLN A 16 -15.56 -21.97 6.80
N ASP A 17 -15.62 -20.64 6.70
CA ASP A 17 -16.28 -19.93 5.59
C ASP A 17 -15.49 -19.99 4.27
N LYS A 18 -14.32 -20.66 4.25
CA LYS A 18 -13.40 -20.78 3.10
C LYS A 18 -12.92 -19.43 2.55
N THR A 19 -13.07 -18.35 3.32
CA THR A 19 -12.50 -17.04 3.00
C THR A 19 -10.98 -17.08 3.11
N LEU A 20 -10.47 -17.81 4.10
CA LEU A 20 -9.06 -18.16 4.23
C LEU A 20 -8.84 -19.62 3.89
N LYS A 21 -7.68 -19.92 3.29
CA LYS A 21 -7.27 -21.31 3.06
C LYS A 21 -7.00 -22.02 4.40
N ALA A 22 -7.27 -23.31 4.49
CA ALA A 22 -7.14 -24.07 5.72
C ALA A 22 -5.71 -24.04 6.29
N GLU A 23 -4.71 -24.02 5.41
CA GLU A 23 -3.28 -23.93 5.72
C GLU A 23 -2.82 -22.55 6.20
N THR A 24 -3.68 -21.53 6.17
CA THR A 24 -3.32 -20.17 6.63
C THR A 24 -2.98 -20.18 8.11
N GLN A 25 -1.77 -19.73 8.47
CA GLN A 25 -1.31 -19.69 9.85
C GLN A 25 -1.39 -18.26 10.41
N LEU A 26 -1.91 -18.13 11.63
CA LEU A 26 -1.84 -16.89 12.38
C LEU A 26 -0.44 -16.74 12.97
N ARG A 27 0.31 -15.73 12.52
CA ARG A 27 1.67 -15.45 13.01
C ARG A 27 1.68 -14.24 13.96
N GLN A 28 1.94 -14.50 15.24
CA GLN A 28 2.08 -13.45 16.26
C GLN A 28 3.54 -12.95 16.40
N ASN A 29 4.19 -12.65 15.27
CA ASN A 29 5.57 -12.17 15.26
C ASN A 29 5.62 -10.64 15.08
N LYS A 30 6.20 -9.92 16.07
CA LYS A 30 6.32 -8.45 16.04
C LYS A 30 7.16 -7.96 14.87
N TYR A 31 8.26 -8.63 14.55
CA TYR A 31 9.14 -8.24 13.45
C TYR A 31 8.43 -8.34 12.10
N LEU A 32 7.73 -9.45 11.83
CA LEU A 32 6.95 -9.60 10.59
C LEU A 32 5.83 -8.56 10.48
N ASN A 33 5.18 -8.24 11.59
CA ASN A 33 4.19 -7.17 11.63
C ASN A 33 4.81 -5.80 11.29
N ASN A 34 5.98 -5.50 11.84
CA ASN A 34 6.66 -4.24 11.57
C ASN A 34 7.03 -4.08 10.08
N ILE A 35 7.42 -5.16 9.40
CA ILE A 35 7.68 -5.13 7.94
C ILE A 35 6.42 -4.76 7.17
N ILE A 36 5.29 -5.42 7.47
CA ILE A 36 4.00 -5.13 6.81
C ILE A 36 3.55 -3.70 7.11
N GLU A 37 3.64 -3.28 8.38
CA GLU A 37 3.30 -1.91 8.76
C GLU A 37 4.17 -0.89 8.04
N GLN A 38 5.47 -1.17 7.91
CA GLN A 38 6.43 -0.29 7.24
C GLN A 38 6.15 -0.15 5.75
N ASP A 39 5.79 -1.24 5.07
CA ASP A 39 5.39 -1.21 3.66
C ASP A 39 4.21 -0.24 3.43
N HIS A 40 3.23 -0.29 4.32
CA HIS A 40 2.04 0.56 4.22
C HIS A 40 2.29 2.03 4.64
N ARG A 41 3.43 2.38 5.26
CA ARG A 41 3.70 3.74 5.77
C ARG A 41 3.66 4.79 4.68
N ASN A 42 4.17 4.48 3.50
CA ASN A 42 4.24 5.43 2.39
C ASN A 42 2.84 5.80 1.89
N VAL A 43 1.98 4.80 1.68
CA VAL A 43 0.60 5.00 1.29
C VAL A 43 -0.14 5.79 2.37
N LYS A 44 -0.04 5.36 3.64
CA LYS A 44 -0.66 6.05 4.78
C LYS A 44 -0.24 7.52 4.88
N ARG A 45 1.05 7.82 4.68
CA ARG A 45 1.59 9.19 4.71
C ARG A 45 0.95 10.07 3.63
N MET A 46 0.78 9.53 2.42
CA MET A 46 0.16 10.26 1.31
C MET A 46 -1.34 10.47 1.51
N VAL A 47 -2.08 9.47 2.03
CA VAL A 47 -3.54 9.54 2.15
C VAL A 47 -4.02 10.25 3.42
N LYS A 48 -3.22 10.29 4.50
CA LYS A 48 -3.60 10.94 5.76
C LYS A 48 -4.07 12.39 5.61
N PRO A 49 -3.41 13.27 4.81
CA PRO A 49 -3.90 14.64 4.60
C PRO A 49 -5.11 14.75 3.65
N MET A 50 -5.52 13.68 2.95
CA MET A 50 -6.56 13.74 1.92
C MET A 50 -8.00 13.81 2.46
N MET A 51 -8.20 13.80 3.79
CA MET A 51 -9.52 13.75 4.45
C MET A 51 -10.41 12.57 3.99
N GLY A 52 -9.77 11.47 3.56
CA GLY A 52 -10.45 10.26 3.07
C GLY A 52 -10.80 10.31 1.59
N PHE A 53 -11.55 9.30 1.14
CA PHE A 53 -12.02 9.19 -0.24
C PHE A 53 -13.54 9.18 -0.27
N GLN A 54 -14.14 9.95 -1.16
CA GLN A 54 -15.61 10.04 -1.28
C GLN A 54 -16.27 8.75 -1.78
N SER A 55 -15.53 7.88 -2.49
CA SER A 55 -16.02 6.59 -2.97
C SER A 55 -14.90 5.55 -3.11
N PHE A 56 -15.25 4.27 -3.11
CA PHE A 56 -14.31 3.17 -3.37
C PHE A 56 -13.64 3.28 -4.75
N ASN A 57 -14.38 3.72 -5.76
CA ASN A 57 -13.85 3.90 -7.11
C ASN A 57 -12.77 4.99 -7.15
N THR A 58 -13.02 6.10 -6.46
CA THR A 58 -12.04 7.19 -6.32
C THR A 58 -10.82 6.70 -5.53
N ALA A 59 -11.02 6.04 -4.40
CA ALA A 59 -9.94 5.47 -3.60
C ALA A 59 -9.03 4.54 -4.43
N ARG A 60 -9.64 3.62 -5.20
CA ARG A 60 -8.90 2.67 -6.04
C ARG A 60 -8.07 3.36 -7.12
N LYS A 61 -8.63 4.38 -7.79
CA LYS A 61 -7.90 5.14 -8.82
C LYS A 61 -6.74 5.92 -8.21
N THR A 62 -6.98 6.61 -7.08
CA THR A 62 -5.94 7.41 -6.41
C THR A 62 -4.81 6.53 -5.88
N LEU A 63 -5.12 5.41 -5.21
CA LEU A 63 -4.11 4.48 -4.72
C LEU A 63 -3.26 3.89 -5.85
N ARG A 64 -3.89 3.49 -6.97
CA ARG A 64 -3.16 3.05 -8.18
C ARG A 64 -2.23 4.13 -8.74
N GLY A 65 -2.66 5.39 -8.76
CA GLY A 65 -1.83 6.51 -9.18
C GLY A 65 -0.62 6.74 -8.27
N ILE A 66 -0.81 6.62 -6.95
CA ILE A 66 0.27 6.71 -5.96
C ILE A 66 1.30 5.59 -6.18
N GLU A 67 0.84 4.35 -6.38
CA GLU A 67 1.69 3.19 -6.67
C GLU A 67 2.44 3.36 -8.00
N ALA A 68 1.76 3.78 -9.06
CA ALA A 68 2.37 4.02 -10.37
C ALA A 68 3.48 5.07 -10.29
N THR A 69 3.22 6.19 -9.60
CA THR A 69 4.22 7.24 -9.39
C THR A 69 5.41 6.72 -8.58
N ALA A 70 5.17 5.89 -7.57
CA ALA A 70 6.24 5.26 -6.80
C ALA A 70 7.09 4.30 -7.64
N MET A 71 6.48 3.48 -8.49
CA MET A 71 7.19 2.59 -9.43
C MET A 71 8.04 3.38 -10.44
N LEU A 72 7.49 4.47 -10.98
CA LEU A 72 8.19 5.38 -11.87
C LEU A 72 9.42 5.99 -11.19
N ARG A 73 9.27 6.54 -9.98
CA ARG A 73 10.38 7.13 -9.20
C ARG A 73 11.48 6.12 -8.88
N LYS A 74 11.13 4.85 -8.68
CA LYS A 74 12.08 3.77 -8.42
C LYS A 74 12.74 3.21 -9.69
N GLY A 75 12.35 3.65 -10.89
CA GLY A 75 12.83 3.09 -12.16
C GLY A 75 12.38 1.64 -12.39
N GLN A 76 11.27 1.22 -11.78
CA GLN A 76 10.73 -0.14 -11.92
C GLN A 76 9.91 -0.32 -13.22
N VAL A 77 9.72 0.77 -13.97
CA VAL A 77 9.01 0.76 -15.24
C VAL A 77 10.04 0.65 -16.37
N LYS A 78 9.84 -0.31 -17.27
CA LYS A 78 10.73 -0.55 -18.41
C LYS A 78 10.87 0.72 -19.26
N GLY A 79 12.10 1.14 -19.52
CA GLY A 79 12.41 2.32 -20.34
C GLY A 79 12.44 3.65 -19.59
N ILE A 80 12.37 3.64 -18.26
CA ILE A 80 12.49 4.84 -17.42
C ILE A 80 13.57 4.57 -16.37
N SER A 81 14.69 5.29 -16.46
CA SER A 81 15.76 5.16 -15.48
C SER A 81 15.44 5.96 -14.20
N GLN A 82 16.02 5.54 -13.07
CA GLN A 82 15.84 6.22 -11.79
C GLN A 82 16.39 7.66 -11.88
N GLY A 83 15.53 8.67 -11.72
CA GLY A 83 15.89 10.09 -11.79
C GLY A 83 15.38 10.82 -13.03
N GLU A 84 15.11 10.13 -14.14
CA GLU A 84 14.55 10.75 -15.36
C GLU A 84 13.15 11.35 -15.15
N VAL A 85 12.38 10.72 -14.27
CA VAL A 85 11.01 11.16 -13.96
C VAL A 85 11.01 12.52 -13.27
N HIS A 86 11.96 12.78 -12.37
CA HIS A 86 12.05 14.05 -11.66
C HIS A 86 12.44 15.18 -12.62
N LEU A 87 13.46 14.95 -13.45
CA LEU A 87 13.93 15.92 -14.45
C LEU A 87 12.83 16.29 -15.45
N LYS A 88 12.05 15.31 -15.92
CA LYS A 88 10.92 15.56 -16.83
C LYS A 88 9.73 16.24 -16.13
N GLN A 89 9.48 15.95 -14.86
CA GLN A 89 8.40 16.57 -14.11
C GLN A 89 8.72 18.03 -13.78
N ASP A 90 9.94 18.31 -13.33
CA ASP A 90 10.39 19.65 -12.97
C ASP A 90 10.47 20.56 -14.19
N SER A 91 10.96 20.05 -15.33
CA SER A 91 10.95 20.81 -16.59
C SER A 91 9.55 21.13 -17.10
N LEU A 92 8.58 20.24 -16.90
CA LEU A 92 7.18 20.48 -17.30
C LEU A 92 6.51 21.51 -16.38
N ILE A 93 6.75 21.45 -15.07
CA ILE A 93 6.26 22.45 -14.11
C ILE A 93 6.84 23.83 -14.45
N ASN A 94 8.15 23.92 -14.67
CA ASN A 94 8.82 25.16 -15.05
C ASN A 94 8.40 25.68 -16.44
N SER A 95 7.79 24.85 -17.29
CA SER A 95 7.25 25.26 -18.59
C SER A 95 5.80 25.76 -18.53
N LEU A 96 5.13 25.58 -17.40
CA LEU A 96 3.77 26.03 -17.13
C LEU A 96 3.72 27.31 -16.29
N GLU A 97 4.86 27.71 -15.71
CA GLU A 97 5.10 29.03 -15.11
C GLU A 97 5.65 30.01 -16.15
#